data_AF-A0A535P262-F1
#
_entry.id   AF-A0A535P262-F1
#
_cell.length_a   1.000
_cell.length_b   1.000
_cell.length_c   1.000
_cell.angle_alpha   90.00
_cell.angle_beta   90.00
_cell.angle_gamma   90.00
#
_symmetry.space_group_name_H-M   'P 1'
#
loop_
_entity.id
_entity.type
_entity.pdbx_description
1 polymer ?
#
loop_
_entity_poly.entity_id
_entity_poly.type
_entity_poly.pdbx_seq_one_letter_code
_entity_poly.pdbx_strand_id
1 'polypeptide(L)' 'MDHRYPVDASWAPWHFSAIGDGHDVATWSRLIKALQAVGHDSVVSIEHEDPSLAPEECIRRSVATLKVALAS' A
#
# COMPACT_ATOMS: atom_id res chain seq x y z
N MET A 1 -17.05 -6.62 -0.75
CA MET A 1 -16.41 -5.38 -0.29
C MET A 1 -17.37 -4.72 0.68
N ASP A 2 -16.95 -4.42 1.90
CA ASP A 2 -17.82 -3.81 2.91
C ASP A 2 -17.94 -2.30 2.66
N HIS A 3 -19.15 -1.82 2.35
CA HIS A 3 -19.42 -0.42 2.00
C HIS A 3 -19.97 0.40 3.18
N ARG A 4 -19.84 -0.09 4.42
CA ARG A 4 -20.45 0.54 5.61
C ARG A 4 -19.76 1.81 6.10
N TYR A 5 -18.61 2.21 5.54
CA TYR A 5 -17.90 3.44 5.92
C TYR A 5 -17.88 4.44 4.76
N PRO A 6 -18.22 5.73 4.99
CA PRO A 6 -18.28 6.67 3.88
C PRO A 6 -16.91 6.86 3.21
N VAL A 7 -16.95 6.91 1.88
CA VAL A 7 -15.79 6.80 0.98
C VAL A 7 -15.20 8.16 0.58
N ASP A 8 -15.53 9.23 1.28
CA ASP A 8 -14.96 10.54 0.94
C ASP A 8 -13.70 10.83 1.80
N ALA A 9 -12.56 11.03 1.15
CA ALA A 9 -11.31 11.37 1.84
C ALA A 9 -11.41 12.70 2.62
N SER A 10 -12.40 13.55 2.32
CA SER A 10 -12.61 14.84 2.96
C SER A 10 -13.22 14.77 4.37
N TRP A 11 -13.97 13.71 4.70
CA TRP A 11 -14.57 13.53 6.04
C TRP A 11 -13.77 12.55 6.92
N ALA A 12 -12.95 11.69 6.31
CA ALA A 12 -12.08 10.74 6.99
C ALA A 12 -10.61 11.01 6.60
N PRO A 13 -9.91 11.93 7.30
CA PRO A 13 -8.50 12.21 7.03
C PRO A 13 -7.58 11.01 7.28
N TRP A 14 -8.10 9.97 7.93
CA TRP A 14 -7.46 8.67 8.12
C TRP A 14 -8.23 7.62 7.29
N HIS A 15 -7.79 7.43 6.05
CA HIS A 15 -8.33 6.41 5.14
C HIS A 15 -7.20 5.56 4.55
N PHE A 16 -7.54 4.39 4.00
CA PHE A 16 -6.58 3.59 3.26
C PHE A 16 -6.17 4.30 1.97
N SER A 17 -4.89 4.19 1.61
CA SER A 17 -4.32 4.83 0.42
C SER A 17 -3.40 3.88 -0.32
N ALA A 18 -3.13 4.18 -1.59
CA ALA A 18 -2.10 3.48 -2.34
C ALA A 18 -0.73 3.49 -1.62
N ILE A 19 0.01 2.39 -1.74
CA ILE A 19 1.36 2.28 -1.18
C ILE A 19 2.26 3.35 -1.82
N GLY A 20 2.76 4.26 -0.99
CA GLY A 20 3.57 5.41 -1.42
C GLY A 20 2.92 6.77 -1.14
N ASP A 21 1.60 6.81 -0.96
CA ASP A 21 0.86 8.07 -0.77
C ASP A 21 0.72 8.44 0.72
N GLY A 22 0.60 7.45 1.60
CA GLY A 22 0.61 7.67 3.06
C GLY A 22 2.01 7.56 3.70
N HIS A 23 2.84 6.63 3.22
CA HIS A 23 4.18 6.39 3.72
C HIS A 23 5.20 6.32 2.58
N ASP A 24 6.40 6.84 2.83
CA ASP A 24 7.49 6.87 1.87
C ASP A 24 8.07 5.48 1.55
N VAL A 25 8.83 5.40 0.46
CA VAL A 25 9.51 4.18 0.04
C VAL A 25 10.41 3.61 1.15
N ALA A 26 11.10 4.48 1.89
CA ALA A 26 12.01 4.04 2.95
C ALA A 26 11.28 3.27 4.06
N THR A 27 10.05 3.67 4.39
CA THR A 27 9.18 2.96 5.34
C THR A 27 8.84 1.58 4.83
N TRP A 28 8.42 1.45 3.57
CA TRP A 28 8.11 0.16 2.96
C TRP A 28 9.34 -0.74 2.81
N SER A 29 10.50 -0.19 2.48
CA SER A 29 11.77 -0.93 2.46
C SER A 29 12.11 -1.51 3.83
N ARG A 30 11.92 -0.75 4.92
CA ARG A 30 12.15 -1.26 6.28
C ARG A 30 11.19 -2.39 6.61
N LEU A 31 9.91 -2.29 6.24
CA LEU A 31 8.94 -3.35 6.44
C LEU A 31 9.34 -4.63 5.70
N ILE A 32 9.64 -4.53 4.40
CA ILE A 32 10.06 -5.68 3.58
C ILE A 32 11.33 -6.33 4.16
N LYS A 33 12.33 -5.52 4.53
CA LYS A 33 13.57 -6.04 5.14
C LYS A 33 13.32 -6.74 6.46
N ALA A 34 12.39 -6.24 7.28
CA ALA A 34 12.00 -6.91 8.52
C ALA A 34 11.34 -8.27 8.27
N LEU A 35 10.47 -8.38 7.26
CA LEU A 35 9.87 -9.66 6.84
C LEU A 35 10.92 -10.65 6.35
N GLN A 36 11.85 -10.20 5.51
CA GLN A 36 12.96 -11.03 5.01
C GLN A 36 13.88 -11.49 6.15
N ALA A 37 14.15 -10.63 7.13
CA ALA A 37 15.01 -10.95 8.28
C ALA A 37 14.45 -12.10 9.14
N VAL A 38 13.14 -12.31 9.15
CA VAL A 38 12.48 -13.42 9.84
C VAL A 38 12.20 -14.62 8.92
N GLY A 39 12.73 -14.60 7.69
CA GLY A 39 12.65 -15.72 6.75
C GLY A 39 11.44 -15.72 5.83
N HIS A 40 10.69 -14.62 5.70
CA HIS A 40 9.64 -14.52 4.69
C HIS A 40 10.26 -14.29 3.30
N ASP A 41 10.13 -15.28 2.42
CA ASP A 41 10.69 -15.31 1.07
C ASP A 41 9.62 -15.45 -0.04
N SER A 42 8.36 -15.25 0.33
CA SER A 42 7.21 -15.48 -0.53
C SER A 42 6.52 -14.17 -0.97
N VAL A 43 5.32 -14.30 -1.53
CA VAL A 43 4.55 -13.23 -2.17
C VAL A 43 4.16 -12.12 -1.18
N VAL A 44 4.14 -10.88 -1.68
CA VAL A 44 3.49 -9.73 -1.04
C VAL A 44 2.23 -9.42 -1.84
N SER A 45 1.07 -9.66 -1.24
CA SER A 45 -0.24 -9.36 -1.85
C SER A 45 -0.64 -7.90 -1.59
N ILE A 46 -1.36 -7.31 -2.53
CA ILE A 46 -1.92 -5.95 -2.41
C ILE A 46 -3.43 -6.07 -2.28
N GLU A 47 -4.00 -5.47 -1.23
CA GLU A 47 -5.42 -5.23 -1.08
C GLU A 47 -5.70 -3.74 -1.30
N HIS A 48 -6.68 -3.43 -2.13
CA HIS A 48 -7.04 -2.04 -2.48
C HIS A 48 -8.33 -1.65 -1.77
N GLU A 49 -8.23 -0.61 -0.93
CA GLU A 49 -9.36 0.02 -0.24
C GLU A 49 -9.29 1.56 -0.30
N ASP A 50 -8.47 2.10 -1.21
CA ASP A 50 -8.34 3.55 -1.38
C ASP A 50 -9.56 4.10 -2.13
N PRO A 51 -10.42 4.91 -1.48
CA PRO A 51 -11.63 5.38 -2.12
C PRO A 51 -11.38 6.51 -3.14
N SER A 52 -10.17 7.07 -3.17
CA SER A 52 -9.80 8.18 -4.05
C SER A 52 -9.26 7.73 -5.42
N LEU A 53 -8.94 6.45 -5.58
CA LEU A 53 -8.32 5.90 -6.79
C LEU A 53 -9.13 4.75 -7.36
N ALA A 54 -9.14 4.65 -8.69
CA ALA A 54 -9.59 3.42 -9.34
C ALA A 54 -8.69 2.24 -8.95
N PRO A 55 -9.23 1.01 -8.82
CA PRO A 55 -8.46 -0.15 -8.38
C PRO A 55 -7.17 -0.40 -9.19
N GLU A 56 -7.26 -0.33 -10.52
CA GLU A 56 -6.12 -0.56 -11.42
C GLU A 56 -5.01 0.49 -11.24
N GLU A 57 -5.39 1.76 -11.04
CA GLU A 57 -4.44 2.84 -10.76
C GLU A 57 -3.74 2.61 -9.41
N CYS A 58 -4.52 2.32 -8.36
CA CYS A 58 -3.99 2.07 -7.03
C CYS A 58 -3.02 0.89 -7.02
N ILE A 59 -3.39 -0.22 -7.68
CA ILE A 59 -2.55 -1.42 -7.75
C ILE A 59 -1.26 -1.11 -8.52
N ARG A 60 -1.33 -0.46 -9.69
CA ARG A 60 -0.14 -0.14 -10.48
C ARG A 60 0.85 0.75 -9.72
N ARG A 61 0.34 1.80 -9.05
CA ARG A 61 1.18 2.69 -8.23
C ARG A 61 1.79 1.94 -7.06
N SER A 62 1.00 1.14 -6.36
CA SER A 62 1.46 0.34 -5.23
C SER A 62 2.56 -0.66 -5.63
N VAL A 63 2.40 -1.34 -6.78
CA VAL A 63 3.43 -2.22 -7.34
C VAL A 63 4.71 -1.45 -7.66
N ALA A 64 4.61 -0.26 -8.25
CA ALA A 64 5.78 0.56 -8.56
C ALA A 64 6.57 0.92 -7.29
N THR A 65 5.88 1.39 -6.25
CA THR A 65 6.48 1.71 -4.94
C THR A 65 7.14 0.49 -4.31
N LEU A 66 6.47 -0.67 -4.28
CA LEU A 66 7.03 -1.89 -3.70
C LEU A 66 8.24 -2.40 -4.47
N LYS A 67 8.27 -2.27 -5.81
CA LYS A 67 9.45 -2.61 -6.61
C LYS A 67 10.68 -1.76 -6.25
N VAL A 68 10.49 -0.47 -6.04
CA VAL A 68 11.57 0.40 -5.56
C VAL A 68 11.99 -0.02 -4.16
N ALA A 69 11.02 -0.29 -3.28
CA ALA A 69 11.29 -0.68 -1.91
C ALA A 69 12.09 -2.00 -1.80
N LEU A 70 11.80 -2.97 -2.68
CA LEU A 70 12.51 -4.26 -2.82
C LEU A 70 13.94 -4.11 -3.36
N ALA A 71 14.19 -3.11 -4.20
CA ALA A 71 15.51 -2.87 -4.79
C ALA A 71 16.45 -2.03 -3.91
N SER A 72 15.93 -1.46 -2.81
CA SER A 72 16.64 -0.53 -1.91
C SER A 72 17.25 -1.22 -0.69
#